data_AF-A0A7Y7HA33-F1
#
_entry.id   AF-A0A7Y7HA33-F1
#
_cell.length_a   1.000
_cell.length_b   1.000
_cell.length_c   1.000
_cell.angle_alpha   90.00
_cell.angle_beta   90.00
_cell.angle_gamma   90.00
#
_symmetry.space_group_name_H-M   'P 1'
#
loop_
_entity.id
_entity.type
_entity.pdbx_description
1 polymer ?
#
loop_
_entity_poly.entity_id
_entity_poly.type
_entity_poly.pdbx_seq_one_letter_code
_entity_poly.pdbx_strand_id
1 'polypeptide(L)'
;MIFYKNKDGKINSRILEIIPDVIYLQRKKQISQADFTGRVFTYDPTYHLLYGRIYVTGKLAGEIKPLPPAAKPLKADRLEPVVTCGWTDNNYVDGDGNAVIYSERLCAVNFLDMGSGDGPGSPDPFSGQPAAPTAGGGAAPASAPEPSNLPDENKNGINPKDFMKCFQNMPDNGAIMKITIYVQEPWPGTTFNVGPNSVGHTAISLTKSNGRTSITQTVGFYPDASGLDKMHAPSKIVDNGGDLEYNVSITYQVTAENFNRIVNYISNPPATYDITEFNCTSFVNSACLAGNVIIPNPFAYSSLYPAHPVPAPAALGSSIAQQKGDPNVNTTGGTTPFSKGPCN
;
A
#
# COMPACT_ATOMS: atom_id res chain seq x y z
N MET A 1 -12.35 4.37 27.83
CA MET A 1 -11.63 4.90 29.01
C MET A 1 -11.32 3.75 29.95
N ILE A 2 -10.13 3.72 30.56
CA ILE A 2 -9.72 2.70 31.53
C ILE A 2 -9.45 3.34 32.89
N PHE A 3 -9.76 2.60 33.96
CA PHE A 3 -9.45 2.97 35.34
C PHE A 3 -8.47 1.96 35.91
N TYR A 4 -7.44 2.44 36.61
CA TYR A 4 -6.43 1.58 37.22
C TYR A 4 -5.99 2.15 38.56
N LYS A 5 -5.63 1.26 39.48
CA LYS A 5 -5.10 1.62 40.79
C LYS A 5 -3.58 1.71 40.69
N ASN A 6 -2.98 2.84 41.08
CA ASN A 6 -1.52 2.97 41.12
C ASN A 6 -0.94 2.28 42.37
N LYS A 7 0.39 2.30 42.51
CA LYS A 7 1.10 1.69 43.65
C LYS A 7 0.68 2.27 45.01
N ASP A 8 0.23 3.53 45.05
CA ASP A 8 -0.22 4.22 46.27
C ASP A 8 -1.70 3.98 46.57
N GLY A 9 -2.38 3.16 45.76
CA GLY A 9 -3.78 2.87 45.91
C GLY A 9 -4.75 3.94 45.38
N LYS A 10 -4.24 4.99 44.72
CA LYS A 10 -5.08 6.00 44.07
C LYS A 10 -5.66 5.45 42.77
N ILE A 11 -6.95 5.70 42.55
CA ILE A 11 -7.60 5.42 41.27
C ILE A 11 -7.17 6.49 40.28
N ASN A 12 -6.63 6.07 39.15
CA ASN A 12 -6.24 6.90 38.03
C ASN A 12 -7.06 6.47 36.81
N SER A 13 -7.22 7.38 35.85
CA SER A 13 -7.86 7.08 34.56
C SER A 13 -6.91 7.38 33.40
N ARG A 14 -7.12 6.66 32.30
CA ARG A 14 -6.49 6.90 30.99
C ARG A 14 -7.55 6.75 29.91
N ILE A 15 -7.39 7.48 28.83
CA ILE A 15 -8.17 7.28 27.62
C ILE A 15 -7.41 6.31 26.74
N LEU A 16 -8.07 5.26 26.29
CA LEU A 16 -7.54 4.35 25.28
C LEU A 16 -8.28 4.61 23.97
N GLU A 17 -7.52 4.80 22.91
CA GLU A 17 -8.03 4.84 21.55
C GLU A 17 -7.41 3.66 20.82
N ILE A 18 -8.26 2.74 20.37
CA ILE A 18 -7.84 1.52 19.66
C ILE A 18 -8.25 1.74 18.21
N ILE A 19 -7.25 1.81 17.34
CA ILE A 19 -7.44 2.02 15.90
C ILE A 19 -6.95 0.75 15.21
N PRO A 20 -7.84 -0.20 14.90
CA PRO A 20 -7.48 -1.36 14.12
C PRO A 20 -6.96 -0.96 12.74
N ASP A 21 -6.08 -1.75 12.16
CA ASP A 21 -5.73 -1.59 10.75
C ASP A 21 -6.97 -1.85 9.87
N VAL A 22 -7.16 -1.03 8.84
CA VAL A 22 -8.37 -1.10 7.99
C VAL A 22 -8.44 -2.41 7.21
N ILE A 23 -7.31 -2.92 6.71
CA ILE A 23 -7.23 -4.20 6.00
C ILE A 23 -7.41 -5.35 7.00
N TYR A 24 -6.89 -5.23 8.23
CA TYR A 24 -7.16 -6.18 9.32
C TYR A 24 -8.66 -6.30 9.58
N LEU A 25 -9.35 -5.17 9.75
CA LEU A 25 -10.79 -5.13 9.99
C LEU A 25 -11.57 -5.77 8.84
N GLN A 26 -11.24 -5.43 7.60
CA GLN A 26 -11.91 -5.96 6.41
C GLN A 26 -11.72 -7.48 6.29
N ARG A 27 -10.53 -8.02 6.60
CA ARG A 27 -10.29 -9.47 6.55
C ARG A 27 -10.94 -10.21 7.72
N LYS A 28 -10.84 -9.69 8.94
CA LYS A 28 -11.25 -10.41 10.15
C LYS A 28 -12.71 -10.22 10.52
N LYS A 29 -13.32 -9.11 10.09
CA LYS A 29 -14.72 -8.70 10.36
C LYS A 29 -15.03 -8.45 11.84
N GLN A 30 -14.29 -9.09 12.76
CA GLN A 30 -14.36 -8.93 14.20
C GLN A 30 -12.95 -8.77 14.76
N ILE A 31 -12.82 -7.88 15.75
CA ILE A 31 -11.56 -7.64 16.44
C ILE A 31 -11.37 -8.69 17.52
N SER A 32 -10.22 -9.37 17.50
CA SER A 32 -9.78 -10.25 18.59
C SER A 32 -8.45 -9.77 19.12
N GLN A 33 -8.28 -9.78 20.44
CA GLN A 33 -7.01 -9.42 21.06
C GLN A 33 -5.89 -10.38 20.66
N ALA A 34 -6.21 -11.66 20.43
CA ALA A 34 -5.22 -12.70 20.14
C ALA A 34 -4.52 -12.48 18.78
N ASP A 35 -5.18 -11.81 17.83
CA ASP A 35 -4.64 -11.56 16.49
C ASP A 35 -4.68 -10.08 16.08
N PHE A 36 -4.95 -9.18 17.04
CA PHE A 36 -5.13 -7.75 16.79
C PHE A 36 -3.97 -7.18 15.98
N THR A 37 -4.32 -6.51 14.88
CA THR A 37 -3.38 -5.69 14.10
C THR A 37 -3.90 -4.27 14.02
N GLY A 38 -3.08 -3.31 14.41
CA GLY A 38 -3.45 -1.92 14.51
C GLY A 38 -2.70 -1.19 15.61
N ARG A 39 -3.28 -0.09 16.08
CA ARG A 39 -2.66 0.85 17.01
C ARG A 39 -3.50 0.98 18.27
N VAL A 40 -2.84 1.12 19.41
CA VAL A 40 -3.46 1.45 20.69
C VAL A 40 -2.78 2.67 21.26
N PHE A 41 -3.47 3.80 21.27
CA PHE A 41 -3.01 5.04 21.89
C PHE A 41 -3.49 5.12 23.33
N THR A 42 -2.65 5.66 24.19
CA THR A 42 -2.95 5.91 25.60
C THR A 42 -2.76 7.38 25.88
N TYR A 43 -3.84 8.04 26.30
CA TYR A 43 -3.83 9.44 26.68
C TYR A 43 -4.12 9.59 28.17
N ASP A 44 -3.75 10.75 28.72
CA ASP A 44 -4.22 11.20 30.01
C ASP A 44 -5.71 11.64 29.95
N PRO A 45 -6.35 11.97 31.09
CA PRO A 45 -7.75 12.41 31.11
C PRO A 45 -8.02 13.73 30.39
N THR A 46 -6.98 14.49 30.05
CA THR A 46 -7.06 15.75 29.29
C THR A 46 -6.71 15.56 27.80
N TYR A 47 -6.64 14.31 27.32
CA TYR A 47 -6.35 13.96 25.94
C TYR A 47 -4.91 14.27 25.49
N HIS A 48 -3.94 14.42 26.40
CA HIS A 48 -2.52 14.46 26.02
C HIS A 48 -1.99 13.04 25.82
N LEU A 49 -1.36 12.80 24.67
CA LEU A 49 -0.78 11.49 24.33
C LEU A 49 0.35 11.16 25.31
N LEU A 50 0.24 10.03 26.01
CA LEU A 50 1.30 9.52 26.88
C LEU A 50 2.25 8.61 26.10
N TYR A 51 1.67 7.64 25.39
CA TYR A 51 2.36 6.70 24.51
C TYR A 51 1.32 5.96 23.67
N GLY A 52 1.78 5.22 22.66
CA GLY A 52 0.99 4.26 21.92
C GLY A 52 1.78 2.99 21.62
N ARG A 53 1.09 1.98 21.14
CA ARG A 53 1.64 0.67 20.78
C ARG A 53 1.11 0.25 19.43
N ILE A 54 1.97 -0.36 18.64
CA ILE A 54 1.62 -0.97 17.36
C ILE A 54 1.61 -2.47 17.58
N TYR A 55 0.51 -3.11 17.22
CA TYR A 55 0.33 -4.55 17.29
C TYR A 55 0.23 -5.12 15.88
N VAL A 56 0.85 -6.28 15.68
CA VAL A 56 0.76 -7.07 14.45
C VAL A 56 0.53 -8.52 14.84
N THR A 57 -0.59 -9.08 14.38
CA THR A 57 -1.00 -10.46 14.72
C THR A 57 -1.00 -10.74 16.23
N GLY A 58 -1.48 -9.77 17.02
CA GLY A 58 -1.52 -9.85 18.49
C GLY A 58 -0.19 -9.62 19.20
N LYS A 59 0.93 -9.46 18.47
CA LYS A 59 2.27 -9.22 19.03
C LYS A 59 2.60 -7.73 19.01
N LEU A 60 3.26 -7.25 20.05
CA LEU A 60 3.79 -5.88 20.09
C LEU A 60 4.91 -5.76 19.05
N ALA A 61 4.71 -4.91 18.05
CA ALA A 61 5.65 -4.68 16.96
C ALA A 61 6.34 -3.31 17.03
N GLY A 62 5.77 -2.35 17.77
CA GLY A 62 6.34 -1.02 17.89
C GLY A 62 5.72 -0.16 18.98
N GLU A 63 6.34 0.99 19.23
CA GLU A 63 5.90 1.98 20.22
C GLU A 63 5.74 3.36 19.55
N ILE A 64 4.73 4.10 20.00
CA ILE A 64 4.46 5.50 19.61
C ILE A 64 4.72 6.36 20.85
N LYS A 65 5.47 7.45 20.71
CA LYS A 65 5.73 8.37 21.83
C LYS A 65 5.61 9.81 21.34
N PRO A 66 5.18 10.75 22.20
CA PRO A 66 5.27 12.16 21.90
C PRO A 66 6.70 12.53 21.52
N LEU A 67 6.85 13.48 20.59
CA LEU A 67 8.15 13.98 20.20
C LEU A 67 8.87 14.52 21.46
N PRO A 68 10.04 14.00 21.84
CA PRO A 68 10.78 14.63 22.92
C PRO A 68 11.17 16.05 22.50
N PRO A 69 11.12 17.05 23.40
CA PRO A 69 11.72 18.36 23.12
C PRO A 69 13.18 18.14 22.70
N ALA A 70 13.58 18.77 21.58
CA ALA A 70 14.79 18.49 20.80
C ALA A 70 15.94 17.85 21.61
N ALA A 71 16.15 16.55 21.41
CA ALA A 71 17.22 15.83 22.07
C ALA A 71 18.58 16.19 21.46
N LYS A 72 19.56 16.49 22.31
CA LYS A 72 20.98 16.58 21.90
C LYS A 72 21.47 15.20 21.46
N PRO A 73 22.35 15.12 20.45
CA PRO A 73 22.83 13.85 19.94
C PRO A 73 23.65 13.11 21.01
N LEU A 74 23.32 11.83 21.22
CA LEU A 74 24.10 10.90 22.03
C LEU A 74 25.11 10.17 21.13
N LYS A 75 26.37 10.10 21.57
CA LYS A 75 27.38 9.20 21.04
C LYS A 75 27.45 7.95 21.93
N ALA A 76 27.42 6.78 21.32
CA ALA A 76 27.85 5.55 21.97
C ALA A 76 28.66 4.71 20.98
N ASP A 77 29.87 4.32 21.41
CA ASP A 77 30.84 3.58 20.62
C ASP A 77 30.56 2.06 20.68
N ARG A 78 30.54 1.42 19.50
CA ARG A 78 30.80 -0.02 19.26
C ARG A 78 29.67 -1.05 19.20
N LEU A 79 28.51 -0.61 18.74
CA LEU A 79 27.64 -1.30 17.78
C LEU A 79 26.65 -0.20 17.47
N GLU A 80 26.71 0.40 16.29
CA GLU A 80 25.80 1.48 15.97
C GLU A 80 24.54 0.83 15.37
N PRO A 81 23.44 0.66 16.15
CA PRO A 81 22.16 0.43 15.52
C PRO A 81 21.93 1.64 14.62
N VAL A 82 22.00 1.43 13.32
CA VAL A 82 21.56 2.44 12.37
C VAL A 82 20.04 2.39 12.42
N VAL A 83 19.49 3.17 13.34
CA VAL A 83 18.06 3.38 13.46
C VAL A 83 17.67 4.38 12.38
N THR A 84 17.33 3.87 11.22
CA THR A 84 16.75 4.69 10.15
C THR A 84 15.29 4.91 10.48
N CYS A 85 14.99 6.07 11.04
CA CYS A 85 13.62 6.49 11.28
C CYS A 85 13.10 7.34 10.13
N GLY A 86 12.01 6.92 9.51
CA GLY A 86 11.22 7.73 8.59
C GLY A 86 9.95 8.22 9.29
N TRP A 87 9.62 9.50 9.12
CA TRP A 87 8.26 9.95 9.37
C TRP A 87 7.41 9.55 8.18
N THR A 88 6.31 8.85 8.45
CA THR A 88 5.27 8.58 7.47
C THR A 88 3.99 9.21 7.98
N ASP A 89 3.34 9.99 7.12
CA ASP A 89 1.97 10.38 7.40
C ASP A 89 1.10 9.16 7.17
N ASN A 90 0.10 8.99 8.02
CA ASN A 90 -0.93 7.98 7.91
C ASN A 90 -2.30 8.59 8.20
N ASN A 91 -3.35 7.86 7.84
CA ASN A 91 -4.72 8.31 8.05
C ASN A 91 -5.63 7.19 8.53
N TYR A 92 -6.74 7.58 9.15
CA TYR A 92 -7.90 6.73 9.35
C TYR A 92 -9.17 7.55 9.14
N VAL A 93 -10.30 6.86 9.04
CA VAL A 93 -11.62 7.49 9.04
C VAL A 93 -12.20 7.28 10.45
N ASP A 94 -12.54 8.37 11.14
CA ASP A 94 -13.12 8.31 12.48
C ASP A 94 -14.59 7.85 12.45
N GLY A 95 -15.20 7.72 13.64
CA GLY A 95 -16.59 7.26 13.79
C GLY A 95 -17.63 8.19 13.17
N ASP A 96 -17.27 9.42 12.83
CA ASP A 96 -18.12 10.42 12.18
C ASP A 96 -17.86 10.48 10.67
N GLY A 97 -16.96 9.64 10.14
CA GLY A 97 -16.62 9.59 8.72
C GLY A 97 -15.55 10.61 8.31
N ASN A 98 -14.90 11.31 9.26
CA ASN A 98 -13.86 12.28 8.93
C ASN A 98 -12.52 11.58 8.76
N ALA A 99 -11.77 11.98 7.74
CA ALA A 99 -10.39 11.57 7.59
C ALA A 99 -9.50 12.30 8.62
N VAL A 100 -8.91 11.54 9.53
CA VAL A 100 -7.93 12.03 10.51
C VAL A 100 -6.54 11.68 10.01
N ILE A 101 -5.69 12.72 9.87
CA ILE A 101 -4.29 12.58 9.45
C ILE A 101 -3.39 12.67 10.68
N TYR A 102 -2.44 11.75 10.80
CA TYR A 102 -1.42 11.76 11.84
C TYR A 102 -0.08 11.31 11.27
N SER A 103 1.02 11.86 11.80
CA SER A 103 2.37 11.42 11.43
C SER A 103 2.85 10.38 12.43
N GLU A 104 3.35 9.25 11.93
CA GLU A 104 4.02 8.24 12.73
C GLU A 104 5.49 8.08 12.30
N ARG A 105 6.36 7.77 13.26
CA ARG A 105 7.78 7.54 12.98
C ARG A 105 8.03 6.04 12.96
N LEU A 106 8.21 5.48 11.77
CA LEU A 106 8.62 4.10 11.60
C LEU A 106 10.15 4.03 11.61
N CYS A 107 10.70 3.24 12.51
CA CYS A 107 12.14 3.06 12.63
C CYS A 107 12.52 1.64 12.27
N ALA A 108 13.39 1.49 11.27
CA ALA A 108 14.08 0.24 11.01
C ALA A 108 15.41 0.26 11.76
N VAL A 109 15.68 -0.79 12.55
CA VAL A 109 16.97 -0.98 13.19
C VAL A 109 17.78 -1.90 12.30
N ASN A 110 18.78 -1.34 11.62
CA ASN A 110 19.77 -2.13 10.90
C ASN A 110 21.01 -2.25 11.77
N PHE A 111 21.48 -3.49 11.96
CA PHE A 111 22.77 -3.73 12.58
C PHE A 111 23.79 -3.90 11.45
N LEU A 112 24.72 -2.95 11.35
CA LEU A 112 25.90 -3.15 10.51
C LEU A 112 26.87 -4.04 11.29
N ASP A 113 26.98 -5.30 10.86
CA ASP A 113 28.01 -6.21 11.36
C ASP A 113 29.37 -5.77 10.81
N MET A 114 30.17 -5.14 11.67
CA MET A 114 31.57 -4.85 11.40
C MET A 114 32.51 -5.88 12.06
N GLY A 115 32.28 -7.17 11.82
CA GLY A 115 33.32 -8.19 11.78
C GLY A 115 34.00 -8.59 13.10
N SER A 116 33.81 -9.87 13.44
CA SER A 116 34.64 -10.79 14.23
C SER A 116 34.76 -10.59 15.75
N GLY A 117 34.36 -11.64 16.50
CA GLY A 117 34.80 -11.85 17.88
C GLY A 117 33.81 -12.66 18.74
N ASP A 118 34.21 -13.87 19.11
CA ASP A 118 33.51 -14.87 19.92
C ASP A 118 32.98 -14.44 21.31
N GLY A 119 31.68 -14.71 21.55
CA GLY A 119 30.97 -15.08 22.82
C GLY A 119 31.15 -14.25 24.12
N PRO A 120 30.51 -14.65 25.25
CA PRO A 120 29.24 -15.35 25.46
C PRO A 120 28.18 -14.47 26.17
N GLY A 121 26.95 -14.97 26.28
CA GLY A 121 25.76 -14.23 26.71
C GLY A 121 25.74 -13.65 28.13
N SER A 122 24.81 -12.72 28.35
CA SER A 122 24.33 -12.26 29.66
C SER A 122 22.92 -11.67 29.56
N PRO A 123 22.17 -11.63 30.68
CA PRO A 123 20.74 -11.90 30.69
C PRO A 123 19.87 -10.65 30.50
N ASP A 124 18.71 -10.86 29.89
CA ASP A 124 17.59 -9.91 29.79
C ASP A 124 17.16 -9.43 31.20
N PRO A 125 17.25 -8.12 31.52
CA PRO A 125 16.86 -7.65 32.83
C PRO A 125 15.53 -6.89 32.79
N PHE A 126 14.46 -7.39 32.16
CA PHE A 126 13.12 -6.81 32.34
C PHE A 126 11.99 -7.85 32.19
N SER A 127 11.99 -8.86 33.07
CA SER A 127 10.80 -9.67 33.35
C SER A 127 9.85 -8.87 34.25
N GLY A 128 8.92 -8.14 33.64
CA GLY A 128 7.88 -7.42 34.35
C GLY A 128 6.69 -7.15 33.45
N GLN A 129 5.98 -8.22 33.04
CA GLN A 129 4.65 -8.09 32.44
C GLN A 129 3.69 -7.46 33.46
N PRO A 130 3.14 -6.26 33.23
CA PRO A 130 1.95 -5.83 33.95
C PRO A 130 0.78 -6.66 33.42
N ALA A 131 -0.01 -7.23 34.34
CA ALA A 131 -1.21 -7.99 34.03
C ALA A 131 -2.14 -7.24 33.06
N ALA A 132 -2.72 -7.98 32.12
CA ALA A 132 -3.61 -7.45 31.09
C ALA A 132 -4.81 -6.73 31.72
N PRO A 133 -5.19 -5.53 31.23
CA PRO A 133 -6.42 -4.90 31.66
C PRO A 133 -7.61 -5.75 31.18
N THR A 134 -8.46 -6.16 32.10
CA THR A 134 -9.77 -6.74 31.82
C THR A 134 -10.65 -5.71 31.10
N ALA A 135 -11.31 -6.16 30.04
CA ALA A 135 -12.16 -5.34 29.19
C ALA A 135 -13.33 -4.73 29.99
N GLY A 136 -13.27 -3.41 30.21
CA GLY A 136 -14.43 -2.63 30.65
C GLY A 136 -15.36 -2.40 29.46
N GLY A 137 -16.65 -2.67 29.66
CA GLY A 137 -17.69 -2.68 28.62
C GLY A 137 -17.68 -1.43 27.74
N GLY A 138 -17.17 -1.60 26.53
CA GLY A 138 -17.41 -0.71 25.40
C GLY A 138 -18.55 -1.29 24.55
N ALA A 139 -19.24 -0.42 23.81
CA ALA A 139 -20.26 -0.79 22.84
C ALA A 139 -19.80 -1.96 21.95
N ALA A 140 -20.74 -2.78 21.48
CA ALA A 140 -20.46 -3.85 20.53
C ALA A 140 -19.59 -3.30 19.39
N PRO A 141 -18.51 -4.00 19.00
CA PRO A 141 -17.63 -3.53 17.93
C PRO A 141 -18.47 -3.31 16.68
N ALA A 142 -18.40 -2.09 16.12
CA ALA A 142 -19.02 -1.80 14.83
C ALA A 142 -18.49 -2.81 13.79
N SER A 143 -19.38 -3.34 12.95
CA SER A 143 -18.98 -4.22 11.85
C SER A 143 -18.00 -3.48 10.93
N ALA A 144 -16.94 -4.16 10.50
CA ALA A 144 -15.98 -3.58 9.59
C ALA A 144 -16.68 -3.03 8.32
N PRO A 145 -16.40 -1.79 7.90
CA PRO A 145 -16.93 -1.27 6.66
C PRO A 145 -16.36 -2.06 5.48
N GLU A 146 -17.15 -2.23 4.43
CA GLU A 146 -16.66 -2.84 3.19
C GLU A 146 -15.54 -1.98 2.58
N PRO A 147 -14.57 -2.57 1.86
CA PRO A 147 -13.63 -1.80 1.07
C PRO A 147 -14.38 -0.96 0.05
N SER A 148 -14.03 0.33 -0.05
CA SER A 148 -14.51 1.16 -1.15
C SER A 148 -14.19 0.50 -2.49
N ASN A 149 -15.04 0.73 -3.46
CA ASN A 149 -14.86 0.18 -4.79
C ASN A 149 -13.57 0.73 -5.43
N LEU A 150 -12.80 -0.13 -6.09
CA LEU A 150 -11.72 0.32 -6.95
C LEU A 150 -12.32 1.11 -8.12
N PRO A 151 -11.62 2.14 -8.61
CA PRO A 151 -11.99 2.85 -9.84
C PRO A 151 -12.30 1.87 -10.98
N ASP A 152 -13.45 2.02 -11.64
CA ASP A 152 -13.90 1.14 -12.74
C ASP A 152 -14.17 -0.34 -12.41
N GLU A 153 -14.12 -0.78 -11.14
CA GLU A 153 -14.23 -2.22 -10.81
C GLU A 153 -15.56 -2.86 -11.25
N ASN A 154 -16.63 -2.07 -11.39
CA ASN A 154 -17.97 -2.56 -11.71
C ASN A 154 -18.12 -2.93 -13.19
N LYS A 155 -17.11 -2.62 -14.01
CA LYS A 155 -17.09 -3.04 -15.41
C LYS A 155 -16.94 -4.55 -15.52
N ASN A 156 -17.49 -5.07 -16.60
CA ASN A 156 -17.32 -6.46 -16.97
C ASN A 156 -15.86 -6.74 -17.34
N GLY A 157 -15.39 -7.93 -16.99
CA GLY A 157 -14.08 -8.39 -17.43
C GLY A 157 -14.04 -8.57 -18.95
N ILE A 158 -12.89 -8.29 -19.54
CA ILE A 158 -12.59 -8.54 -20.95
C ILE A 158 -11.78 -9.82 -21.12
N ASN A 159 -11.78 -10.41 -22.32
CA ASN A 159 -10.82 -11.47 -22.65
C ASN A 159 -9.45 -10.82 -22.95
N PRO A 160 -8.41 -11.04 -22.12
CA PRO A 160 -7.13 -10.38 -22.30
C PRO A 160 -6.43 -10.78 -23.60
N LYS A 161 -6.61 -12.04 -24.04
CA LYS A 161 -6.00 -12.54 -25.29
C LYS A 161 -6.56 -11.82 -26.50
N ASP A 162 -7.88 -11.71 -26.58
CA ASP A 162 -8.54 -11.05 -27.72
C ASP A 162 -8.26 -9.55 -27.75
N PHE A 163 -8.12 -8.93 -26.58
CA PHE A 163 -7.75 -7.52 -26.46
C PHE A 163 -6.30 -7.25 -26.91
N MET A 164 -5.37 -8.13 -26.53
CA MET A 164 -3.94 -8.01 -26.85
C MET A 164 -3.59 -8.42 -28.29
N LYS A 165 -4.43 -9.24 -28.96
CA LYS A 165 -4.25 -9.62 -30.38
C LYS A 165 -4.12 -8.43 -31.32
N CYS A 166 -4.67 -7.26 -30.96
CA CYS A 166 -4.58 -6.05 -31.77
C CYS A 166 -3.16 -5.70 -32.20
N PHE A 167 -2.14 -6.03 -31.40
CA PHE A 167 -0.75 -5.69 -31.71
C PHE A 167 -0.08 -6.64 -32.71
N GLN A 168 -0.63 -7.84 -32.91
CA GLN A 168 -0.07 -8.86 -33.80
C GLN A 168 -0.21 -8.49 -35.28
N ASN A 169 -1.28 -7.76 -35.61
CA ASN A 169 -1.59 -7.37 -37.00
C ASN A 169 -0.82 -6.15 -37.48
N MET A 170 0.06 -5.58 -36.66
CA MET A 170 0.84 -4.40 -37.04
C MET A 170 2.33 -4.75 -37.13
N PRO A 171 3.04 -4.40 -38.22
CA PRO A 171 4.45 -4.75 -38.37
C PRO A 171 5.32 -4.12 -37.28
N ASP A 172 6.32 -4.85 -36.80
CA ASP A 172 7.31 -4.35 -35.83
C ASP A 172 8.35 -3.43 -36.47
N ASN A 173 8.69 -3.65 -37.73
CA ASN A 173 9.70 -2.85 -38.42
C ASN A 173 9.23 -1.39 -38.57
N GLY A 174 10.05 -0.46 -38.05
CA GLY A 174 9.75 0.97 -38.02
C GLY A 174 8.65 1.37 -37.03
N ALA A 175 8.13 0.44 -36.22
CA ALA A 175 7.12 0.76 -35.22
C ALA A 175 7.73 1.39 -33.97
N ILE A 176 7.02 2.37 -33.41
CA ILE A 176 7.31 2.95 -32.11
C ILE A 176 6.40 2.29 -31.09
N MET A 177 6.99 1.71 -30.06
CA MET A 177 6.30 1.00 -29.00
C MET A 177 6.50 1.71 -27.67
N LYS A 178 5.39 2.05 -27.03
CA LYS A 178 5.37 2.73 -25.74
C LYS A 178 4.53 1.94 -24.76
N ILE A 179 4.96 1.93 -23.52
CA ILE A 179 4.12 1.57 -22.38
C ILE A 179 3.94 2.79 -21.51
N THR A 180 2.74 3.02 -21.03
CA THR A 180 2.44 4.09 -20.08
C THR A 180 1.75 3.48 -18.88
N ILE A 181 2.28 3.77 -17.70
CA ILE A 181 1.69 3.34 -16.43
C ILE A 181 0.91 4.50 -15.87
N TYR A 182 -0.34 4.26 -15.53
CA TYR A 182 -1.23 5.25 -14.94
C TYR A 182 -1.51 4.85 -13.50
N VAL A 183 -1.40 5.81 -12.59
CA VAL A 183 -1.70 5.62 -11.17
C VAL A 183 -2.77 6.60 -10.77
N GLN A 184 -3.89 6.05 -10.29
CA GLN A 184 -4.85 6.79 -9.50
C GLN A 184 -4.52 6.55 -8.03
N GLU A 185 -4.04 7.59 -7.36
CA GLU A 185 -3.67 7.50 -5.96
C GLU A 185 -4.92 7.36 -5.09
N PRO A 186 -4.85 6.62 -3.97
CA PRO A 186 -5.93 6.52 -2.98
C PRO A 186 -6.42 7.90 -2.55
N TRP A 187 -5.44 8.76 -2.29
CA TRP A 187 -5.59 10.17 -2.00
C TRP A 187 -4.43 10.93 -2.66
N PRO A 188 -4.69 11.69 -3.73
CA PRO A 188 -3.64 12.32 -4.54
C PRO A 188 -2.68 13.20 -3.74
N GLY A 189 -1.38 13.05 -3.98
CA GLY A 189 -0.33 13.83 -3.34
C GLY A 189 -0.01 13.43 -1.88
N THR A 190 -0.50 12.28 -1.42
CA THR A 190 -0.22 11.74 -0.07
C THR A 190 0.45 10.37 -0.17
N THR A 191 1.01 9.88 0.93
CA THR A 191 1.53 8.50 1.03
C THR A 191 0.48 7.51 1.55
N PHE A 192 -0.79 7.92 1.63
CA PHE A 192 -1.85 7.12 2.22
C PHE A 192 -2.25 5.98 1.31
N ASN A 193 -2.22 4.76 1.85
CA ASN A 193 -2.61 3.55 1.13
C ASN A 193 -4.13 3.37 1.02
N VAL A 194 -4.92 4.20 1.72
CA VAL A 194 -6.40 4.18 1.67
C VAL A 194 -6.93 5.61 1.67
N GLY A 195 -7.86 5.91 0.77
CA GLY A 195 -8.51 7.21 0.65
C GLY A 195 -9.85 7.14 -0.07
N PRO A 196 -10.36 8.28 -0.59
CA PRO A 196 -11.62 8.33 -1.34
C PRO A 196 -11.68 7.36 -2.52
N ASN A 197 -10.52 7.08 -3.15
CA ASN A 197 -10.40 6.13 -4.26
C ASN A 197 -10.09 4.70 -3.80
N SER A 198 -10.55 4.30 -2.62
CA SER A 198 -10.19 3.02 -1.98
C SER A 198 -8.68 2.92 -1.76
N VAL A 199 -8.07 1.78 -2.10
CA VAL A 199 -6.61 1.58 -2.14
C VAL A 199 -5.93 2.17 -3.39
N GLY A 200 -6.66 2.97 -4.17
CA GLY A 200 -6.19 3.49 -5.46
C GLY A 200 -6.20 2.43 -6.55
N HIS A 201 -5.68 2.78 -7.74
CA HIS A 201 -5.57 1.86 -8.86
C HIS A 201 -4.32 2.09 -9.69
N THR A 202 -3.80 1.02 -10.29
CA THR A 202 -2.71 1.09 -11.26
C THR A 202 -3.15 0.39 -12.54
N ALA A 203 -3.04 1.08 -13.66
CA ALA A 203 -3.32 0.55 -14.98
C ALA A 203 -2.10 0.68 -15.90
N ILE A 204 -2.05 -0.16 -16.94
CA ILE A 204 -0.99 -0.13 -17.95
C ILE A 204 -1.61 0.05 -19.33
N SER A 205 -1.05 0.96 -20.13
CA SER A 205 -1.40 1.16 -21.52
C SER A 205 -0.26 0.81 -22.43
N LEU A 206 -0.57 0.04 -23.47
CA LEU A 206 0.36 -0.35 -24.51
C LEU A 206 -0.02 0.41 -25.77
N THR A 207 0.92 1.17 -26.32
CA THR A 207 0.74 1.85 -27.60
C THR A 207 1.79 1.36 -28.59
N LYS A 208 1.33 0.90 -29.75
CA LYS A 208 2.19 0.57 -30.90
C LYS A 208 1.74 1.44 -32.05
N SER A 209 2.66 2.18 -32.64
CA SER A 209 2.40 3.05 -33.80
C SER A 209 3.35 2.71 -34.93
N ASN A 210 2.84 2.55 -36.15
CA ASN A 210 3.64 2.35 -37.36
C ASN A 210 3.10 3.23 -38.49
N GLY A 211 3.86 4.27 -38.86
CA GLY A 211 3.41 5.28 -39.82
C GLY A 211 2.16 6.03 -39.33
N ARG A 212 1.04 5.89 -40.06
CA ARG A 212 -0.24 6.55 -39.75
C ARG A 212 -1.16 5.72 -38.86
N THR A 213 -0.82 4.46 -38.60
CA THR A 213 -1.65 3.55 -37.79
C THR A 213 -1.11 3.52 -36.37
N SER A 214 -1.99 3.69 -35.39
CA SER A 214 -1.68 3.54 -33.97
C SER A 214 -2.74 2.70 -33.29
N ILE A 215 -2.31 1.82 -32.40
CA ILE A 215 -3.17 0.99 -31.56
C ILE A 215 -2.78 1.26 -30.13
N THR A 216 -3.77 1.55 -29.30
CA THR A 216 -3.62 1.73 -27.85
C THR A 216 -4.58 0.79 -27.14
N GLN A 217 -4.10 0.10 -26.11
CA GLN A 217 -4.90 -0.76 -25.24
C GLN A 217 -4.53 -0.46 -23.80
N THR A 218 -5.50 -0.02 -22.99
CA THR A 218 -5.32 0.32 -21.59
C THR A 218 -6.09 -0.66 -20.71
N VAL A 219 -5.38 -1.36 -19.83
CA VAL A 219 -5.99 -2.40 -18.99
C VAL A 219 -5.60 -2.26 -17.53
N GLY A 220 -6.49 -2.70 -16.66
CA GLY A 220 -6.25 -2.86 -15.23
C GLY A 220 -6.61 -4.25 -14.73
N PHE A 221 -6.07 -4.60 -13.57
CA PHE A 221 -6.25 -5.88 -12.90
C PHE A 221 -7.08 -5.70 -11.64
N TYR A 222 -8.16 -6.48 -11.52
CA TYR A 222 -9.22 -6.28 -10.54
C TYR A 222 -9.62 -7.60 -9.87
N PRO A 223 -10.19 -7.56 -8.67
CA PRO A 223 -10.93 -8.69 -8.13
C PRO A 223 -12.24 -8.88 -8.90
N ASP A 224 -12.60 -10.13 -9.16
CA ASP A 224 -13.91 -10.54 -9.67
C ASP A 224 -14.81 -10.98 -8.51
N ALA A 225 -15.07 -10.03 -7.60
CA ALA A 225 -15.88 -10.20 -6.42
C ALA A 225 -16.46 -8.86 -5.96
N SER A 226 -17.35 -8.88 -4.97
CA SER A 226 -17.97 -7.69 -4.37
C SER A 226 -17.78 -7.65 -2.84
N GLY A 227 -18.03 -6.49 -2.23
CA GLY A 227 -17.90 -6.26 -0.79
C GLY A 227 -16.56 -6.72 -0.20
N LEU A 228 -16.62 -7.41 0.94
CA LEU A 228 -15.45 -7.92 1.67
C LEU A 228 -14.73 -9.07 0.94
N ASP A 229 -15.38 -9.75 0.00
CA ASP A 229 -14.80 -10.91 -0.69
C ASP A 229 -13.72 -10.49 -1.70
N LYS A 230 -13.65 -9.19 -2.06
CA LYS A 230 -12.61 -8.61 -2.92
C LYS A 230 -11.20 -8.66 -2.33
N MET A 231 -11.07 -8.85 -1.02
CA MET A 231 -9.76 -8.87 -0.35
C MET A 231 -8.88 -10.00 -0.87
N HIS A 232 -9.51 -11.10 -1.29
CA HIS A 232 -8.88 -12.26 -1.91
C HIS A 232 -9.90 -12.98 -2.81
N ALA A 233 -9.76 -12.84 -4.12
CA ALA A 233 -10.77 -13.26 -5.09
C ALA A 233 -10.14 -13.80 -6.38
N PRO A 234 -10.90 -14.52 -7.23
CA PRO A 234 -10.55 -14.63 -8.64
C PRO A 234 -10.30 -13.24 -9.23
N SER A 235 -9.42 -13.14 -10.21
CA SER A 235 -9.13 -11.87 -10.85
C SER A 235 -9.88 -11.70 -12.17
N LYS A 236 -10.07 -10.45 -12.59
CA LYS A 236 -10.47 -10.08 -13.95
C LYS A 236 -9.58 -8.96 -14.49
N ILE A 237 -9.48 -8.90 -15.82
CA ILE A 237 -8.91 -7.76 -16.53
C ILE A 237 -10.05 -6.89 -17.02
N VAL A 238 -9.91 -5.58 -16.87
CA VAL A 238 -10.90 -4.59 -17.31
C VAL A 238 -10.23 -3.62 -18.27
N ASP A 239 -10.99 -3.18 -19.30
CA ASP A 239 -10.59 -2.07 -20.16
C ASP A 239 -10.75 -0.74 -19.40
N ASN A 240 -9.62 -0.10 -19.16
CA ASN A 240 -9.56 1.21 -18.51
C ASN A 240 -9.38 2.35 -19.51
N GLY A 241 -9.51 2.12 -20.81
CA GLY A 241 -9.31 3.16 -21.82
C GLY A 241 -10.44 4.18 -21.87
N GLY A 242 -10.13 5.45 -21.64
CA GLY A 242 -11.08 6.56 -21.73
C GLY A 242 -11.85 6.88 -20.45
N ASP A 243 -11.73 6.05 -19.42
CA ASP A 243 -12.58 6.12 -18.22
C ASP A 243 -11.78 6.31 -16.93
N LEU A 244 -10.55 5.80 -16.86
CA LEU A 244 -9.73 5.93 -15.65
C LEU A 244 -9.13 7.33 -15.54
N GLU A 245 -9.57 8.06 -14.52
CA GLU A 245 -8.90 9.28 -14.07
C GLU A 245 -7.63 8.92 -13.28
N TYR A 246 -6.48 9.48 -13.65
CA TYR A 246 -5.20 9.23 -12.98
C TYR A 246 -4.60 10.52 -12.46
N ASN A 247 -3.73 10.42 -11.46
CA ASN A 247 -3.04 11.55 -10.85
C ASN A 247 -1.60 11.68 -11.35
N VAL A 248 -0.94 10.55 -11.54
CA VAL A 248 0.41 10.49 -12.10
C VAL A 248 0.54 9.41 -13.16
N SER A 249 1.45 9.61 -14.10
CA SER A 249 1.83 8.59 -15.06
C SER A 249 3.28 8.68 -15.47
N ILE A 250 3.82 7.58 -15.96
CA ILE A 250 5.17 7.48 -16.50
C ILE A 250 5.17 6.64 -17.77
N THR A 251 5.89 7.10 -18.79
CA THR A 251 5.96 6.46 -20.11
C THR A 251 7.35 5.93 -20.42
N TYR A 252 7.42 4.74 -21.01
CA TYR A 252 8.65 4.13 -21.49
C TYR A 252 8.52 3.80 -22.97
N GLN A 253 9.56 4.08 -23.74
CA GLN A 253 9.73 3.49 -25.06
C GLN A 253 10.44 2.15 -24.93
N VAL A 254 9.92 1.12 -25.58
CA VAL A 254 10.42 -0.27 -25.47
C VAL A 254 10.74 -0.85 -26.84
N THR A 255 11.58 -1.88 -26.87
CA THR A 255 11.83 -2.67 -28.08
C THR A 255 10.62 -3.56 -28.40
N ALA A 256 10.54 -4.04 -29.65
CA ALA A 256 9.52 -4.99 -30.06
C ALA A 256 9.51 -6.27 -29.22
N GLU A 257 10.69 -6.78 -28.89
CA GLU A 257 10.83 -7.96 -28.04
C GLU A 257 10.25 -7.71 -26.64
N ASN A 258 10.66 -6.62 -25.98
CA ASN A 258 10.18 -6.26 -24.65
C ASN A 258 8.67 -6.02 -24.67
N PHE A 259 8.16 -5.29 -25.66
CA PHE A 259 6.73 -5.05 -25.83
C PHE A 259 5.95 -6.37 -25.95
N ASN A 260 6.41 -7.30 -26.79
CA ASN A 260 5.75 -8.59 -26.98
C ASN A 260 5.76 -9.46 -25.71
N ARG A 261 6.80 -9.38 -24.88
CA ARG A 261 6.81 -10.04 -23.56
C ARG A 261 5.73 -9.47 -22.63
N ILE A 262 5.53 -8.15 -22.63
CA ILE A 262 4.47 -7.48 -21.86
C ILE A 262 3.09 -7.89 -22.38
N VAL A 263 2.88 -7.86 -23.70
CA VAL A 263 1.65 -8.32 -24.37
C VAL A 263 1.33 -9.76 -23.96
N ASN A 264 2.32 -10.65 -23.97
CA ASN A 264 2.14 -12.06 -23.60
C ASN A 264 1.79 -12.24 -22.12
N TYR A 265 2.41 -11.45 -21.24
CA TYR A 265 2.08 -11.46 -19.81
C TYR A 265 0.63 -11.01 -19.57
N ILE A 266 0.22 -9.87 -20.15
CA ILE A 266 -1.14 -9.35 -20.01
C ILE A 266 -2.18 -10.30 -20.62
N SER A 267 -1.84 -10.99 -21.71
CA SER A 267 -2.70 -11.98 -22.35
C SER A 267 -2.99 -13.22 -21.46
N ASN A 268 -2.18 -13.45 -20.42
CA ASN A 268 -2.29 -14.58 -19.51
C ASN A 268 -2.14 -14.10 -18.07
N PRO A 269 -3.09 -13.29 -17.57
CA PRO A 269 -2.98 -12.71 -16.23
C PRO A 269 -3.02 -13.81 -15.17
N PRO A 270 -2.40 -13.59 -14.00
CA PRO A 270 -2.59 -14.46 -12.83
C PRO A 270 -4.07 -14.60 -12.49
N ALA A 271 -4.49 -15.75 -11.97
CA ALA A 271 -5.90 -16.06 -11.76
C ALA A 271 -6.50 -15.46 -10.47
N THR A 272 -5.65 -14.99 -9.56
CA THR A 272 -6.05 -14.55 -8.22
C THR A 272 -5.61 -13.11 -7.99
N TYR A 273 -6.54 -12.32 -7.46
CA TYR A 273 -6.30 -10.99 -6.94
C TYR A 273 -6.25 -11.07 -5.41
N ASP A 274 -5.22 -10.49 -4.81
CA ASP A 274 -5.16 -10.23 -3.38
C ASP A 274 -4.71 -8.81 -3.13
N ILE A 275 -5.47 -8.05 -2.34
CA ILE A 275 -5.23 -6.62 -2.16
C ILE A 275 -3.86 -6.30 -1.55
N THR A 276 -3.26 -7.24 -0.81
CA THR A 276 -1.97 -7.07 -0.13
C THR A 276 -0.82 -7.87 -0.76
N GLU A 277 -1.10 -9.02 -1.36
CA GLU A 277 -0.07 -9.92 -1.90
C GLU A 277 0.10 -9.78 -3.41
N PHE A 278 -0.99 -9.63 -4.16
CA PHE A 278 -0.96 -9.54 -5.63
C PHE A 278 -2.15 -8.74 -6.17
N ASN A 279 -1.97 -7.42 -6.25
CA ASN A 279 -3.00 -6.44 -6.63
C ASN A 279 -2.70 -5.77 -7.99
N CYS A 280 -3.44 -4.70 -8.33
CA CYS A 280 -3.27 -3.96 -9.57
C CYS A 280 -1.83 -3.44 -9.79
N THR A 281 -1.17 -2.94 -8.75
CA THR A 281 0.23 -2.49 -8.80
C THR A 281 1.19 -3.66 -9.01
N SER A 282 0.92 -4.80 -8.36
CA SER A 282 1.73 -6.03 -8.53
C SER A 282 1.67 -6.53 -9.97
N PHE A 283 0.47 -6.55 -10.54
CA PHE A 283 0.22 -6.95 -11.92
C PHE A 283 1.00 -6.08 -12.90
N VAL A 284 0.89 -4.75 -12.77
CA VAL A 284 1.60 -3.81 -13.66
C VAL A 284 3.12 -3.91 -13.50
N ASN A 285 3.62 -4.00 -12.25
CA ASN A 285 5.05 -4.20 -12.00
C ASN A 285 5.57 -5.49 -12.65
N SER A 286 4.84 -6.59 -12.51
CA SER A 286 5.20 -7.88 -13.09
C SER A 286 5.14 -7.87 -14.61
N ALA A 287 4.14 -7.19 -15.20
CA ALA A 287 4.05 -6.99 -16.63
C ALA A 287 5.28 -6.21 -17.17
N CYS A 288 5.63 -5.09 -16.53
CA CYS A 288 6.81 -4.31 -16.88
C CYS A 288 8.11 -5.12 -16.75
N LEU A 289 8.28 -5.87 -15.65
CA LEU A 289 9.45 -6.73 -15.45
C LEU A 289 9.56 -7.84 -16.50
N ALA A 290 8.44 -8.42 -16.94
CA ALA A 290 8.45 -9.38 -18.06
C ALA A 290 9.00 -8.75 -19.36
N GLY A 291 8.73 -7.46 -19.57
CA GLY A 291 9.30 -6.64 -20.64
C GLY A 291 10.66 -6.01 -20.33
N ASN A 292 11.34 -6.42 -19.26
CA ASN A 292 12.60 -5.82 -18.81
C ASN A 292 12.52 -4.29 -18.62
N VAL A 293 11.37 -3.79 -18.18
CA VAL A 293 11.16 -2.40 -17.76
C VAL A 293 11.10 -2.35 -16.24
N ILE A 294 12.00 -1.57 -15.65
CA ILE A 294 12.02 -1.31 -14.21
C ILE A 294 11.24 -0.02 -13.96
N ILE A 295 10.18 -0.11 -13.16
CA ILE A 295 9.36 1.03 -12.78
C ILE A 295 9.84 1.61 -11.44
N PRO A 296 9.47 2.85 -11.08
CA PRO A 296 9.78 3.41 -9.77
C PRO A 296 9.20 2.54 -8.65
N ASN A 297 9.79 2.64 -7.44
CA ASN A 297 9.47 1.74 -6.32
C ASN A 297 7.96 1.65 -6.05
N PRO A 298 7.33 0.49 -6.28
CA PRO A 298 5.89 0.34 -6.10
C PRO A 298 5.50 -0.05 -4.66
N PHE A 299 6.45 -0.20 -3.74
CA PHE A 299 6.21 -0.82 -2.44
C PHE A 299 6.10 0.19 -1.28
N ALA A 300 5.07 0.04 -0.46
CA ALA A 300 4.85 0.74 0.80
C ALA A 300 4.97 -0.21 1.99
N TYR A 301 5.31 0.28 3.18
CA TYR A 301 5.14 -0.53 4.39
C TYR A 301 3.67 -0.49 4.84
N SER A 302 3.13 -1.65 5.19
CA SER A 302 1.81 -1.78 5.80
C SER A 302 1.93 -2.20 7.26
N SER A 303 1.01 -1.74 8.10
CA SER A 303 0.99 -2.16 9.50
C SER A 303 0.69 -3.65 9.67
N LEU A 304 0.04 -4.29 8.68
CA LEU A 304 -0.13 -5.75 8.62
C LEU A 304 1.15 -6.51 8.29
N TYR A 305 2.04 -5.88 7.53
CA TYR A 305 3.28 -6.48 7.05
C TYR A 305 4.45 -5.53 7.31
N PRO A 306 4.77 -5.23 8.59
CA PRO A 306 5.80 -4.24 8.93
C PRO A 306 7.20 -4.66 8.45
N ALA A 307 7.42 -5.96 8.26
CA ALA A 307 8.68 -6.54 7.80
C ALA A 307 8.74 -6.74 6.27
N HIS A 308 7.61 -6.62 5.56
CA HIS A 308 7.52 -6.90 4.13
C HIS A 308 6.74 -5.80 3.44
N PRO A 309 7.39 -5.01 2.55
CA PRO A 309 6.69 -3.92 1.92
C PRO A 309 5.67 -4.48 0.91
N VAL A 310 4.47 -3.93 0.91
CA VAL A 310 3.35 -4.32 0.05
C VAL A 310 3.29 -3.42 -1.18
N PRO A 311 2.99 -3.97 -2.37
CA PRO A 311 2.80 -3.17 -3.57
C PRO A 311 1.55 -2.29 -3.40
N ALA A 312 1.66 -0.99 -3.65
CA ALA A 312 0.59 -0.03 -3.41
C ALA A 312 0.56 1.09 -4.45
N PRO A 313 -0.62 1.48 -4.97
CA PRO A 313 -0.75 2.62 -5.87
C PRO A 313 -0.17 3.91 -5.29
N ALA A 314 -0.36 4.18 -3.99
CA ALA A 314 0.23 5.36 -3.33
C ALA A 314 1.78 5.36 -3.36
N ALA A 315 2.43 4.21 -3.11
CA ALA A 315 3.90 4.14 -3.18
C ALA A 315 4.42 4.34 -4.58
N LEU A 316 3.80 3.70 -5.58
CA LEU A 316 4.17 3.89 -6.97
C LEU A 316 3.93 5.34 -7.41
N GLY A 317 2.78 5.91 -7.04
CA GLY A 317 2.39 7.28 -7.34
C GLY A 317 3.40 8.30 -6.80
N SER A 318 3.71 8.19 -5.51
CA SER A 318 4.74 9.01 -4.86
C SER A 318 6.12 8.86 -5.51
N SER A 319 6.53 7.64 -5.83
CA SER A 319 7.83 7.37 -6.47
C SER A 319 7.92 7.96 -7.89
N ILE A 320 6.83 7.92 -8.67
CA ILE A 320 6.74 8.61 -9.97
C ILE A 320 6.79 10.12 -9.77
N ALA A 321 6.06 10.65 -8.79
CA ALA A 321 6.02 12.09 -8.53
C ALA A 321 7.40 12.66 -8.12
N GLN A 322 8.24 11.87 -7.46
CA GLN A 322 9.62 12.26 -7.14
C GLN A 322 10.51 12.44 -8.38
N GLN A 323 10.10 11.90 -9.54
CA GLN A 323 10.79 12.07 -10.82
C GLN A 323 10.25 13.26 -11.63
N LYS A 324 9.49 14.16 -10.99
CA LYS A 324 8.99 15.38 -11.63
C LYS A 324 10.12 16.16 -12.31
N GLY A 325 9.93 16.47 -13.58
CA GLY A 325 10.93 17.11 -14.44
C GLY A 325 11.45 16.18 -15.53
N ASP A 326 11.28 14.85 -15.38
CA ASP A 326 11.45 13.92 -16.50
C ASP A 326 10.34 14.16 -17.54
N PRO A 327 10.67 14.31 -18.84
CA PRO A 327 9.68 14.54 -19.90
C PRO A 327 8.69 13.38 -20.11
N ASN A 328 8.97 12.19 -19.55
CA ASN A 328 8.10 11.04 -19.62
C ASN A 328 7.15 10.92 -18.42
N VAL A 329 7.28 11.80 -17.42
CA VAL A 329 6.48 11.81 -16.20
C VAL A 329 5.42 12.91 -16.29
N ASN A 330 4.17 12.53 -16.01
CA ASN A 330 3.05 13.45 -15.82
C ASN A 330 2.63 13.42 -14.34
N THR A 331 2.58 14.60 -13.70
CA THR A 331 2.08 14.76 -12.32
C THR A 331 0.87 15.70 -12.23
N THR A 332 0.27 16.06 -13.35
CA THR A 332 -0.94 16.91 -13.41
C THR A 332 -2.22 16.10 -13.61
N GLY A 333 -2.09 14.77 -13.66
CA GLY A 333 -3.18 13.86 -13.92
C GLY A 333 -3.72 13.89 -15.34
N GLY A 334 -4.87 13.27 -15.52
CA GLY A 334 -5.63 13.22 -16.77
C GLY A 334 -6.56 12.01 -16.82
N THR A 335 -7.11 11.75 -18.00
CA THR A 335 -7.87 10.54 -18.29
C THR A 335 -7.05 9.66 -19.21
N THR A 336 -7.10 8.35 -19.00
CA THR A 336 -6.45 7.37 -19.88
C THR A 336 -6.94 7.50 -21.32
N PRO A 337 -6.09 7.22 -22.32
CA PRO A 337 -6.51 7.23 -23.72
C PRO A 337 -7.49 6.09 -23.98
N PHE A 338 -8.45 6.32 -24.88
CA PHE A 338 -9.38 5.30 -25.34
C PHE A 338 -8.62 4.10 -25.92
N SER A 339 -9.02 2.92 -25.47
CA SER A 339 -8.60 1.65 -26.05
C SER A 339 -9.22 1.49 -27.44
N LYS A 340 -8.57 0.71 -28.30
CA LYS A 340 -9.15 0.33 -29.60
C LYS A 340 -10.35 -0.61 -29.44
N GLY A 341 -10.42 -1.35 -28.34
CA GLY A 341 -11.33 -2.47 -28.16
C GLY A 341 -10.72 -3.80 -28.62
N PRO A 342 -11.44 -4.92 -28.46
CA PRO A 342 -10.94 -6.24 -28.86
C PRO A 342 -10.69 -6.33 -30.38
N CYS A 343 -9.65 -7.05 -30.77
CA CYS A 343 -9.39 -7.36 -32.18
C CYS A 343 -9.63 -8.83 -32.44
N ASN A 344 -10.57 -9.10 -33.35
CA ASN A 344 -10.90 -10.44 -33.81
C ASN A 344 -10.04 -10.86 -34.99
#